data_AF-A0A522CN51-F1
#
_entry.id   AF-A0A522CN51-F1
#
_cell.length_a   1.000
_cell.length_b   1.000
_cell.length_c   1.000
_cell.angle_alpha   90.00
_cell.angle_beta   90.00
_cell.angle_gamma   90.00
#
_symmetry.space_group_name_H-M   'P 1'
#
loop_
_entity.id
_entity.type
_entity.pdbx_description
1 polymer ?
#
loop_
_entity_poly.entity_id
_entity_poly.type
_entity_poly.pdbx_seq_one_letter_code
_entity_poly.pdbx_strand_id
1 'polypeptide(L)'
;MNYGRQWTTIAAVKTAVNKKWSNGGILRETLDNQGLFPMKMALSGPTPLELSERYSEVKEWIREYLESDVTKPFRIEWKEVNNRIIGNNKIPTAVIFESPSQAAKLLGRTKELALFTKASSEILSRFPDLSPWLAKNPLKVIEAAPIINRVLDVIDWIYEHPRPGIYLRQLCVKGVDSKFLESHKRIITDWLDLVLSGDQINCAYTGTKLFEKRFGFLSKPTMVRFRMLDSRQTVGGYSDVMVRADEFCAIPQAIGTVFVT
;
A
#
# COMPACT_ATOMS: atom_id res chain seq x y z
N MET A 1 4.64 9.09 -44.99
CA MET A 1 5.02 10.06 -43.95
C MET A 1 3.95 10.00 -42.86
N ASN A 2 4.27 9.47 -41.68
CA ASN A 2 3.31 9.24 -40.59
C ASN A 2 2.94 10.56 -39.88
N TYR A 3 1.91 11.26 -40.35
CA TYR A 3 1.27 12.37 -39.61
C TYR A 3 0.35 11.82 -38.52
N GLY A 4 0.91 10.98 -37.64
CA GLY A 4 0.21 10.37 -36.51
C GLY A 4 0.72 10.90 -35.19
N ARG A 5 0.43 12.16 -34.84
CA ARG A 5 0.47 12.61 -33.45
C ARG A 5 -0.87 13.24 -33.10
N GLN A 6 -1.71 12.43 -32.47
CA GLN A 6 -3.01 12.78 -31.90
C GLN A 6 -2.88 14.00 -30.98
N TRP A 7 -3.75 15.00 -31.16
CA TRP A 7 -3.88 16.10 -30.21
C TRP A 7 -4.22 15.57 -28.81
N THR A 8 -3.76 16.25 -27.77
CA THR A 8 -4.00 15.78 -26.40
C THR A 8 -5.47 15.96 -26.05
N THR A 9 -6.20 14.85 -25.94
CA THR A 9 -7.61 14.83 -25.51
C THR A 9 -7.72 14.83 -23.98
N ILE A 10 -8.91 15.10 -23.44
CA ILE A 10 -9.15 15.01 -22.00
C ILE A 10 -8.97 13.57 -21.50
N ALA A 11 -9.27 12.58 -22.35
CA ALA A 11 -8.98 11.18 -22.06
C ALA A 11 -7.47 10.91 -21.88
N ALA A 12 -6.61 11.53 -22.70
CA ALA A 12 -5.17 11.45 -22.55
C ALA A 12 -4.70 12.13 -21.25
N VAL A 13 -5.28 13.28 -20.89
CA VAL A 13 -5.02 13.95 -19.60
C VAL A 13 -5.40 13.03 -18.44
N LYS A 14 -6.62 12.47 -18.43
CA LYS A 14 -7.06 11.50 -17.42
C LYS A 14 -6.11 10.31 -17.29
N THR A 15 -5.65 9.76 -18.41
CA THR A 15 -4.73 8.62 -18.44
C THR A 15 -3.38 8.96 -17.80
N ALA A 16 -2.83 10.13 -18.12
CA ALA A 16 -1.57 10.60 -17.54
C ALA A 16 -1.70 10.92 -16.03
N VAL A 17 -2.81 11.53 -15.60
CA VAL A 17 -3.11 11.75 -14.18
C VAL A 17 -3.29 10.42 -13.44
N ASN A 18 -4.00 9.45 -14.04
CA ASN A 18 -4.17 8.12 -13.47
C ASN A 18 -2.83 7.39 -13.32
N LYS A 19 -1.90 7.53 -14.27
CA LYS A 19 -0.55 6.97 -14.15
C LYS A 19 0.20 7.53 -12.93
N LYS A 20 0.10 8.84 -12.68
CA LYS A 20 0.68 9.48 -11.49
C LYS A 20 0.00 9.02 -10.19
N TRP A 21 -1.31 8.77 -10.23
CA TRP A 21 -2.05 8.18 -9.11
C TRP A 21 -1.60 6.75 -8.80
N SER A 22 -1.54 5.89 -9.82
CA SER A 22 -1.11 4.49 -9.68
C SER A 22 0.33 4.34 -9.21
N ASN A 23 1.20 5.31 -9.48
CA ASN A 23 2.55 5.36 -8.93
C ASN A 23 2.61 5.94 -7.51
N GLY A 24 1.47 6.37 -6.96
CA GLY A 24 1.36 6.96 -5.62
C GLY A 24 1.82 8.41 -5.52
N GLY A 25 2.24 9.05 -6.61
CA GLY A 25 2.82 10.40 -6.59
C GLY A 25 1.84 11.46 -6.06
N ILE A 26 0.57 11.38 -6.48
CA ILE A 26 -0.47 12.31 -6.03
C ILE A 26 -0.78 12.13 -4.54
N LEU A 27 -0.75 10.89 -4.05
CA LEU A 27 -1.02 10.58 -2.63
C LEU A 27 0.12 11.09 -1.73
N ARG A 28 1.38 10.90 -2.15
CA ARG A 28 2.57 11.37 -1.41
C ARG A 28 2.57 12.88 -1.17
N GLU A 29 2.01 13.65 -2.09
CA GLU A 29 1.90 15.11 -1.91
C GLU A 29 1.13 15.47 -0.64
N THR A 30 0.15 14.65 -0.25
CA THR A 30 -0.65 14.90 0.95
C THR A 30 0.10 14.61 2.26
N LEU A 31 1.27 13.98 2.20
CA LEU A 31 2.11 13.70 3.38
C LEU A 31 3.09 14.83 3.65
N ASP A 32 3.87 15.23 2.64
CA ASP A 32 5.05 16.08 2.83
C ASP A 32 5.24 17.10 1.69
N ASN A 33 4.15 17.51 1.03
CA ASN A 33 4.13 18.53 -0.03
C ASN A 33 5.39 18.52 -0.93
N GLN A 34 5.54 17.49 -1.75
CA GLN A 34 6.74 17.20 -2.54
C GLN A 34 6.91 18.17 -3.73
N GLY A 35 6.05 19.19 -3.84
CA GLY A 35 6.08 20.19 -4.92
C GLY A 35 5.59 19.65 -6.25
N LEU A 36 4.80 18.57 -6.25
CA LEU A 36 4.13 18.06 -7.45
C LEU A 36 3.02 19.01 -7.90
N PHE A 37 2.40 19.74 -6.97
CA PHE A 37 1.35 20.71 -7.24
C PHE A 37 1.87 22.15 -7.07
N PRO A 38 1.50 23.09 -7.97
CA PRO A 38 0.56 22.94 -9.07
C PRO A 38 1.12 22.08 -10.22
N MET A 39 0.36 21.07 -10.63
CA MET A 39 0.76 20.13 -11.67
C MET A 39 0.31 20.67 -13.03
N LYS A 40 1.27 21.21 -13.79
CA LYS A 40 1.06 21.68 -15.17
C LYS A 40 1.33 20.57 -16.18
N MET A 41 0.36 20.30 -17.05
CA MET A 41 0.47 19.34 -18.15
C MET A 41 0.30 20.05 -19.48
N ALA A 42 1.35 20.08 -20.29
CA ALA A 42 1.28 20.66 -21.62
C ALA A 42 0.37 19.83 -22.54
N LEU A 43 -0.49 20.52 -23.30
CA LEU A 43 -1.34 19.94 -24.31
C LEU A 43 -0.66 20.09 -25.67
N SER A 44 -0.47 18.97 -26.37
CA SER A 44 -0.10 18.99 -27.78
C SER A 44 -1.32 19.39 -28.59
N GLY A 45 -1.39 20.65 -29.00
CA GLY A 45 -2.44 21.21 -29.84
C GLY A 45 -2.13 21.14 -31.35
N PRO A 46 -3.09 21.57 -32.19
CA PRO A 46 -2.94 21.59 -33.64
C PRO A 46 -1.87 22.58 -34.11
N THR A 47 -1.13 22.19 -35.15
CA THR A 47 -0.17 23.06 -35.84
C THR A 47 -0.88 24.09 -36.74
N PRO A 48 -0.21 25.20 -37.14
CA PRO A 48 -0.81 26.22 -38.02
C PRO A 48 -1.38 25.68 -39.34
N LEU A 49 -0.83 24.58 -39.87
CA LEU A 49 -1.29 23.92 -41.09
C LEU A 49 -2.56 23.08 -40.84
N GLU A 50 -2.57 22.31 -39.74
CA GLU A 50 -3.73 21.50 -39.34
C GLU A 50 -4.93 22.37 -38.94
N LEU A 51 -4.66 23.57 -38.43
CA LEU A 51 -5.69 24.57 -38.14
C LEU A 51 -6.51 24.95 -39.39
N SER A 52 -5.89 24.99 -40.57
CA SER A 52 -6.59 25.24 -41.85
C SER A 52 -7.17 23.99 -42.50
N GLU A 53 -6.47 22.86 -42.45
CA GLU A 53 -6.87 21.63 -43.17
C GLU A 53 -7.92 20.80 -42.42
N ARG A 54 -7.95 20.86 -41.08
CA ARG A 54 -8.80 20.03 -40.21
C ARG A 54 -9.65 20.88 -39.27
N TYR A 55 -10.20 21.97 -39.78
CA TYR A 55 -10.88 23.00 -39.00
C TYR A 55 -12.06 22.48 -38.13
N SER A 56 -12.87 21.56 -38.67
CA SER A 56 -13.99 20.96 -37.93
C SER A 56 -13.53 20.19 -36.69
N GLU A 57 -12.50 19.35 -36.84
CA GLU A 57 -11.93 18.56 -35.75
C GLU A 57 -11.26 19.44 -34.69
N VAL A 58 -10.55 20.49 -35.12
CA VAL A 58 -9.97 21.49 -34.20
C VAL A 58 -11.07 22.17 -33.38
N LYS A 59 -12.19 22.53 -34.02
CA LYS A 59 -13.31 23.20 -33.34
C LYS A 59 -13.98 22.28 -32.32
N GLU A 60 -14.13 20.99 -32.62
CA GLU A 60 -14.63 19.99 -31.67
C GLU A 60 -13.69 19.80 -30.48
N TRP A 61 -12.39 19.70 -30.74
CA TRP A 61 -11.37 19.59 -29.69
C TRP A 61 -11.34 20.82 -28.78
N ILE A 62 -11.37 22.04 -29.34
CA ILE A 62 -11.47 23.29 -28.55
C ILE A 62 -12.78 23.31 -27.75
N ARG A 63 -13.90 22.88 -28.34
CA ARG A 63 -15.20 22.81 -27.65
C ARG A 63 -15.15 21.87 -26.45
N GLU A 64 -14.51 20.70 -26.58
CA GLU A 64 -14.34 19.74 -25.47
C GLU A 64 -13.66 20.39 -24.25
N TYR A 65 -12.64 21.22 -24.49
CA TYR A 65 -11.94 21.98 -23.43
C TYR A 65 -12.75 23.17 -22.91
N LEU A 66 -13.47 23.91 -23.77
CA LEU A 66 -14.34 25.01 -23.34
C LEU A 66 -15.48 24.53 -22.43
N GLU A 67 -16.15 23.43 -22.79
CA GLU A 67 -17.21 22.83 -21.97
C GLU A 67 -16.68 22.27 -20.64
N SER A 68 -15.40 21.87 -20.64
CA SER A 68 -14.73 21.35 -19.46
C SER A 68 -14.22 22.44 -18.50
N ASP A 69 -13.90 23.64 -18.98
CA ASP A 69 -13.39 24.75 -18.15
C ASP A 69 -14.38 25.18 -17.05
N VAL A 70 -15.68 25.00 -17.31
CA VAL A 70 -16.76 25.38 -16.36
C VAL A 70 -17.10 24.24 -15.38
N THR A 71 -16.84 22.99 -15.75
CA THR A 71 -17.38 21.81 -15.05
C THR A 71 -16.33 20.89 -14.43
N LYS A 72 -15.06 21.02 -14.82
CA LYS A 72 -13.99 20.10 -14.41
C LYS A 72 -13.12 20.69 -13.31
N PRO A 73 -12.49 19.83 -12.49
CA PRO A 73 -11.72 20.26 -11.33
C PRO A 73 -10.30 20.69 -11.72
N PHE A 74 -10.09 21.36 -12.86
CA PHE A 74 -8.76 21.81 -13.29
C PHE A 74 -8.87 23.11 -14.08
N ARG A 75 -7.80 23.90 -14.09
CA ARG A 75 -7.71 25.16 -14.85
C ARG A 75 -7.07 24.91 -16.20
N ILE A 76 -7.59 25.54 -17.25
CA ILE A 76 -6.98 25.51 -18.58
C ILE A 76 -6.20 26.80 -18.84
N GLU A 77 -4.98 26.67 -19.37
CA GLU A 77 -4.17 27.78 -19.85
C GLU A 77 -4.41 27.97 -21.35
N TRP A 78 -4.92 29.14 -21.72
CA TRP A 78 -5.27 29.49 -23.10
C TRP A 78 -4.20 30.39 -23.71
N LYS A 79 -3.84 30.14 -24.97
CA LYS A 79 -2.96 31.03 -25.75
C LYS A 79 -3.71 31.58 -26.94
N GLU A 80 -3.58 32.89 -27.17
CA GLU A 80 -4.08 33.54 -28.38
C GLU A 80 -3.16 33.20 -29.56
N VAL A 81 -3.76 32.67 -30.62
CA VAL A 81 -3.10 32.39 -31.88
C VAL A 81 -3.79 33.22 -32.95
N ASN A 82 -3.02 34.15 -33.51
CA ASN A 82 -3.45 34.95 -34.64
C ASN A 82 -2.98 34.25 -35.93
N ASN A 83 -3.92 33.67 -36.68
CA ASN A 83 -3.65 33.07 -37.97
C ASN A 83 -4.45 33.78 -39.05
N ARG A 84 -3.79 34.13 -40.16
CA ARG A 84 -4.36 34.89 -41.29
C ARG A 84 -5.61 34.25 -41.90
N ILE A 85 -5.78 32.94 -41.72
CA ILE A 85 -6.86 32.12 -42.31
C ILE A 85 -8.08 32.00 -41.36
N ILE A 86 -7.90 32.14 -40.04
CA ILE A 86 -8.93 31.76 -39.04
C ILE A 86 -9.24 32.89 -38.06
N GLY A 87 -8.52 34.01 -38.14
CA GLY A 87 -8.66 35.14 -37.21
C GLY A 87 -7.98 34.87 -35.86
N ASN A 88 -8.37 35.65 -34.85
CA ASN A 88 -7.82 35.55 -33.49
C ASN A 88 -8.57 34.48 -32.70
N ASN A 89 -7.94 33.32 -32.45
CA ASN A 89 -8.55 32.23 -31.70
C ASN A 89 -7.72 31.89 -30.46
N LYS A 90 -8.40 31.49 -29.39
CA LYS A 90 -7.77 30.95 -28.18
C LYS A 90 -7.67 29.44 -28.29
N ILE A 91 -6.47 28.90 -28.10
CA ILE A 91 -6.18 27.47 -28.15
C ILE A 91 -5.70 27.03 -26.76
N PRO A 92 -6.19 25.91 -26.22
CA PRO A 92 -5.74 25.42 -24.92
C PRO A 92 -4.32 24.85 -25.04
N THR A 93 -3.45 25.24 -24.12
CA THR A 93 -2.00 24.94 -24.16
C THR A 93 -1.54 24.10 -22.98
N ALA A 94 -2.19 24.22 -21.83
CA ALA A 94 -1.90 23.38 -20.67
C ALA A 94 -3.14 23.18 -19.80
N VAL A 95 -3.15 22.07 -19.07
CA VAL A 95 -4.06 21.85 -17.94
C VAL A 95 -3.27 21.95 -16.65
N ILE A 96 -3.80 22.68 -15.69
CA ILE A 96 -3.20 22.91 -14.37
C ILE A 96 -4.12 22.33 -13.31
N PHE A 97 -3.57 21.46 -12.47
CA PHE A 97 -4.20 21.02 -11.23
C PHE A 97 -3.51 21.73 -10.07
N GLU A 98 -4.26 22.47 -9.27
CA GLU A 98 -3.77 23.23 -8.11
C GLU A 98 -3.59 22.33 -6.88
N SER A 99 -4.30 21.21 -6.79
CA SER A 99 -4.23 20.32 -5.62
C SER A 99 -4.45 18.84 -5.93
N PRO A 100 -4.00 17.92 -5.05
CA PRO A 100 -4.31 16.50 -5.14
C PRO A 100 -5.81 16.20 -5.22
N SER A 101 -6.63 16.98 -4.49
CA SER A 101 -8.09 16.89 -4.50
C SER A 101 -8.70 17.12 -5.87
N GLN A 102 -8.13 18.03 -6.66
CA GLN A 102 -8.57 18.30 -8.02
C GLN A 102 -8.29 17.12 -8.95
N ALA A 103 -7.09 16.53 -8.86
CA ALA A 103 -6.74 15.32 -9.59
C ALA A 103 -7.62 14.12 -9.19
N ALA A 104 -7.89 13.94 -7.90
CA ALA A 104 -8.76 12.88 -7.40
C ALA A 104 -10.21 13.03 -7.91
N LYS A 105 -10.75 14.26 -7.94
CA LYS A 105 -12.08 14.55 -8.53
C LYS A 105 -12.14 14.18 -10.01
N LEU A 106 -11.09 14.47 -10.79
CA LEU A 106 -11.05 14.11 -12.21
C LEU A 106 -11.11 12.59 -12.43
N LEU A 107 -10.45 11.83 -11.54
CA LEU A 107 -10.40 10.37 -11.58
C LEU A 107 -11.61 9.69 -10.92
N GLY A 108 -12.48 10.43 -10.23
CA GLY A 108 -13.56 9.85 -9.43
C GLY A 108 -13.09 9.14 -8.15
N ARG A 109 -11.86 9.43 -7.68
CA ARG A 109 -11.18 8.75 -6.56
C ARG A 109 -11.12 9.58 -5.28
N THR A 110 -12.08 10.48 -5.08
CA THR A 110 -12.13 11.35 -3.89
C THR A 110 -12.24 10.57 -2.58
N LYS A 111 -12.97 9.45 -2.58
CA LYS A 111 -13.07 8.54 -1.42
C LYS A 111 -11.74 7.89 -1.09
N GLU A 112 -11.00 7.41 -2.09
CA GLU A 112 -9.66 6.84 -1.90
C GLU A 112 -8.70 7.87 -1.31
N LEU A 113 -8.74 9.13 -1.80
CA LEU A 113 -7.93 10.22 -1.25
C LEU A 113 -8.26 10.46 0.23
N ALA A 114 -9.55 10.59 0.56
CA ALA A 114 -9.98 10.84 1.93
C ALA A 114 -9.60 9.69 2.87
N LEU A 115 -9.71 8.44 2.42
CA LEU A 115 -9.27 7.26 3.17
C LEU A 115 -7.76 7.31 3.41
N PHE A 116 -6.96 7.61 2.38
CA PHE A 116 -5.51 7.73 2.51
C PHE A 116 -5.11 8.81 3.50
N THR A 117 -5.68 10.01 3.38
CA THR A 117 -5.37 11.14 4.26
C THR A 117 -5.76 10.83 5.71
N LYS A 118 -6.94 10.24 5.93
CA LYS A 118 -7.37 9.83 7.28
C LYS A 118 -6.45 8.78 7.87
N ALA A 119 -6.20 7.68 7.14
CA ALA A 119 -5.35 6.59 7.62
C ALA A 119 -3.92 7.06 7.88
N SER A 120 -3.34 7.88 6.99
CA SER A 120 -1.99 8.42 7.18
C SER A 120 -1.90 9.33 8.41
N SER A 121 -2.91 10.18 8.64
CA SER A 121 -2.98 11.01 9.84
C SER A 121 -3.05 10.17 11.11
N GLU A 122 -3.89 9.13 11.13
CA GLU A 122 -4.01 8.22 12.28
C GLU A 122 -2.69 7.47 12.56
N ILE A 123 -2.03 6.98 11.52
CA ILE A 123 -0.72 6.30 11.64
C ILE A 123 0.33 7.26 12.18
N LEU A 124 0.49 8.45 11.58
CA LEU A 124 1.51 9.41 11.98
C LEU A 124 1.25 10.03 13.35
N SER A 125 -0.01 10.07 13.80
CA SER A 125 -0.35 10.56 15.14
C SER A 125 0.13 9.62 16.25
N ARG A 126 0.17 8.31 15.99
CA ARG A 126 0.69 7.31 16.95
C ARG A 126 2.17 7.04 16.75
N PHE A 127 2.61 6.87 15.50
CA PHE A 127 3.97 6.50 15.13
C PHE A 127 4.51 7.39 14.00
N PRO A 128 5.13 8.53 14.32
CA PRO A 128 5.73 9.42 13.34
C PRO A 128 6.82 8.75 12.47
N ASP A 129 7.52 7.76 13.03
CA ASP A 129 8.61 7.01 12.36
C ASP A 129 8.14 6.22 11.13
N LEU A 130 6.83 6.03 10.95
CA LEU A 130 6.25 5.33 9.80
C LEU A 130 6.14 6.22 8.54
N SER A 131 6.45 7.51 8.63
CA SER A 131 6.42 8.44 7.49
C SER A 131 7.14 7.93 6.23
N PRO A 132 8.38 7.39 6.30
CA PRO A 132 9.08 6.86 5.13
C PRO A 132 8.35 5.66 4.50
N TRP A 133 7.68 4.82 5.30
CA TRP A 133 6.93 3.67 4.80
C TRP A 133 5.66 4.10 4.06
N LEU A 134 4.94 5.11 4.58
CA LEU A 134 3.76 5.70 3.94
C LEU A 134 4.12 6.30 2.59
N ALA A 135 5.23 7.05 2.55
CA ALA A 135 5.75 7.62 1.30
C ALA A 135 6.09 6.51 0.30
N LYS A 136 6.71 5.41 0.72
CA LYS A 136 7.06 4.30 -0.17
C LYS A 136 5.84 3.49 -0.65
N ASN A 137 4.81 3.32 0.18
CA ASN A 137 3.69 2.41 -0.06
C ASN A 137 2.29 3.06 0.01
N PRO A 138 2.02 4.17 -0.69
CA PRO A 138 0.78 4.93 -0.48
C PRO A 138 -0.49 4.16 -0.88
N LEU A 139 -0.44 3.30 -1.91
CA LEU A 139 -1.58 2.47 -2.31
C LEU A 139 -1.89 1.38 -1.28
N LYS A 140 -0.87 0.80 -0.64
CA LYS A 140 -1.08 -0.22 0.41
C LYS A 140 -1.77 0.36 1.63
N VAL A 141 -1.59 1.65 1.91
CA VAL A 141 -2.30 2.35 2.99
C VAL A 141 -3.80 2.37 2.71
N ILE A 142 -4.20 2.61 1.46
CA ILE A 142 -5.62 2.59 1.07
C ILE A 142 -6.20 1.19 1.23
N GLU A 143 -5.47 0.16 0.78
CA GLU A 143 -5.88 -1.25 0.93
C GLU A 143 -5.97 -1.67 2.40
N ALA A 144 -5.04 -1.21 3.23
CA ALA A 144 -4.98 -1.52 4.66
C ALA A 144 -5.88 -0.63 5.52
N ALA A 145 -6.53 0.40 4.97
CA ALA A 145 -7.37 1.34 5.73
C ALA A 145 -8.41 0.64 6.64
N PRO A 146 -9.10 -0.44 6.23
CA PRO A 146 -10.07 -1.12 7.10
C PRO A 146 -9.45 -1.82 8.33
N ILE A 147 -8.18 -2.18 8.27
CA ILE A 147 -7.47 -2.92 9.32
C ILE A 147 -6.51 -2.05 10.14
N ILE A 148 -6.34 -0.78 9.75
CA ILE A 148 -5.21 0.05 10.18
C ILE A 148 -5.15 0.18 11.71
N ASN A 149 -6.30 0.34 12.36
CA ASN A 149 -6.39 0.49 13.81
C ASN A 149 -5.98 -0.78 14.54
N ARG A 150 -6.41 -1.95 14.04
CA ARG A 150 -6.00 -3.24 14.59
C ARG A 150 -4.51 -3.48 14.40
N VAL A 151 -3.92 -3.04 13.29
CA VAL A 151 -2.47 -3.10 13.08
C VAL A 151 -1.76 -2.19 14.08
N LEU A 152 -2.19 -0.92 14.20
CA LEU A 152 -1.64 0.03 15.17
C LEU A 152 -1.71 -0.52 16.61
N ASP A 153 -2.84 -1.09 17.02
CA ASP A 153 -3.00 -1.68 18.36
C ASP A 153 -2.03 -2.86 18.59
N VAL A 154 -1.67 -3.62 17.54
CA VAL A 154 -0.62 -4.66 17.62
C VAL A 154 0.76 -4.04 17.76
N ILE A 155 1.06 -2.98 17.01
CA ILE A 155 2.34 -2.27 17.12
C ILE A 155 2.49 -1.67 18.52
N ASP A 156 1.45 -0.97 19.02
CA ASP A 156 1.39 -0.40 20.38
C ASP A 156 1.70 -1.48 21.42
N TRP A 157 1.02 -2.63 21.35
CA TRP A 157 1.24 -3.72 22.31
C TRP A 157 2.67 -4.26 22.28
N ILE A 158 3.25 -4.48 21.09
CA ILE A 158 4.60 -5.01 20.93
C ILE A 158 5.65 -3.98 21.36
N TYR A 159 5.40 -2.70 21.11
CA TYR A 159 6.24 -1.60 21.56
C TYR A 159 6.34 -1.55 23.09
N GLU A 160 5.22 -1.74 23.78
CA GLU A 160 5.17 -1.81 25.25
C GLU A 160 5.76 -3.11 25.83
N HIS A 161 5.74 -4.20 25.08
CA HIS A 161 6.19 -5.54 25.51
C HIS A 161 7.26 -6.11 24.58
N PRO A 162 8.46 -5.51 24.52
CA PRO A 162 9.52 -5.99 23.65
C PRO A 162 9.96 -7.40 24.07
N ARG A 163 10.06 -8.30 23.10
CA ARG A 163 10.47 -9.71 23.28
C ARG A 163 9.62 -10.44 24.35
N PRO A 164 8.32 -10.60 24.12
CA PRO A 164 7.38 -11.02 25.16
C PRO A 164 7.54 -12.48 25.59
N GLY A 165 8.23 -13.33 24.82
CA GLY A 165 8.42 -14.74 25.17
C GLY A 165 7.13 -15.56 25.20
N ILE A 166 6.09 -15.11 24.48
CA ILE A 166 4.79 -15.79 24.36
C ILE A 166 4.55 -16.27 22.93
N TYR A 167 3.62 -17.19 22.72
CA TYR A 167 3.14 -17.53 21.38
C TYR A 167 2.27 -16.41 20.80
N LEU A 168 2.30 -16.21 19.48
CA LEU A 168 1.45 -15.21 18.80
C LEU A 168 -0.05 -15.35 19.12
N ARG A 169 -0.53 -16.58 19.31
CA ARG A 169 -1.92 -16.86 19.70
C ARG A 169 -2.29 -16.40 21.12
N GLN A 170 -1.30 -16.05 21.94
CA GLN A 170 -1.50 -15.51 23.29
C GLN A 170 -1.53 -13.97 23.29
N LEU A 171 -1.32 -13.34 22.13
CA LEU A 171 -1.42 -11.90 21.99
C LEU A 171 -2.85 -11.44 22.31
N CYS A 172 -3.01 -10.68 23.39
CA CYS A 172 -4.31 -10.22 23.87
C CYS A 172 -4.60 -8.80 23.36
N VAL A 173 -4.83 -8.66 22.05
CA VAL A 173 -5.22 -7.39 21.41
C VAL A 173 -6.66 -7.50 20.91
N LYS A 174 -7.47 -6.48 21.19
CA LYS A 174 -8.92 -6.51 20.91
C LYS A 174 -9.18 -6.71 19.42
N GLY A 175 -9.94 -7.76 19.11
CA GLY A 175 -10.29 -8.09 17.73
C GLY A 175 -9.11 -8.59 16.91
N VAL A 176 -7.95 -8.91 17.47
CA VAL A 176 -6.82 -9.50 16.76
C VAL A 176 -6.75 -10.98 17.11
N ASP A 177 -6.86 -11.83 16.10
CA ASP A 177 -6.71 -13.28 16.24
C ASP A 177 -5.45 -13.76 15.50
N SER A 178 -5.12 -15.05 15.64
CA SER A 178 -3.97 -15.63 14.96
C SER A 178 -4.07 -15.55 13.43
N LYS A 179 -5.28 -15.60 12.87
CA LYS A 179 -5.48 -15.51 11.41
C LYS A 179 -5.20 -14.09 10.90
N PHE A 180 -5.57 -13.06 11.67
CA PHE A 180 -5.27 -11.67 11.38
C PHE A 180 -3.77 -11.42 11.34
N LEU A 181 -3.05 -11.85 12.40
CA LEU A 181 -1.60 -11.69 12.47
C LEU A 181 -0.90 -12.40 11.31
N GLU A 182 -1.29 -13.63 10.98
CA GLU A 182 -0.69 -14.36 9.86
C GLU A 182 -1.01 -13.70 8.51
N SER A 183 -2.24 -13.23 8.29
CA SER A 183 -2.65 -12.57 7.05
C SER A 183 -1.97 -11.21 6.83
N HIS A 184 -1.63 -10.51 7.92
CA HIS A 184 -1.07 -9.16 7.89
C HIS A 184 0.37 -9.08 8.43
N LYS A 185 1.03 -10.23 8.56
CA LYS A 185 2.40 -10.36 9.10
C LYS A 185 3.39 -9.43 8.40
N ARG A 186 3.22 -9.24 7.09
CA ARG A 186 4.09 -8.37 6.29
C ARG A 186 4.03 -6.90 6.70
N ILE A 187 2.83 -6.32 6.76
CA ILE A 187 2.69 -4.90 7.12
C ILE A 187 3.11 -4.69 8.59
N ILE A 188 2.77 -5.62 9.47
CA ILE A 188 3.19 -5.59 10.88
C ILE A 188 4.73 -5.64 10.98
N THR A 189 5.40 -6.54 10.25
CA THR A 189 6.87 -6.62 10.22
C THR A 189 7.49 -5.32 9.73
N ASP A 190 7.03 -4.84 8.57
CA ASP A 190 7.58 -3.62 7.96
C ASP A 190 7.46 -2.41 8.90
N TRP A 191 6.39 -2.33 9.69
CA TRP A 191 6.16 -1.24 10.64
C TRP A 191 6.97 -1.39 11.92
N LEU A 192 6.99 -2.60 12.51
CA LEU A 192 7.83 -2.87 13.68
C LEU A 192 9.30 -2.64 13.41
N ASP A 193 9.77 -2.93 12.19
CA ASP A 193 11.16 -2.70 11.77
C ASP A 193 11.55 -1.22 11.74
N LEU A 194 10.58 -0.30 11.66
CA LEU A 194 10.81 1.14 11.69
C LEU A 194 10.58 1.74 13.08
N VAL A 195 9.61 1.19 13.82
CA VAL A 195 9.19 1.72 15.13
C VAL A 195 10.08 1.21 16.26
N LEU A 196 10.53 -0.04 16.20
CA LEU A 196 11.36 -0.63 17.25
C LEU A 196 12.83 -0.34 17.04
N SER A 197 13.54 -0.04 18.12
CA SER A 197 14.99 0.11 18.12
C SER A 197 15.70 -1.25 18.05
N GLY A 198 16.97 -1.23 17.62
CA GLY A 198 17.75 -2.46 17.37
C GLY A 198 17.97 -3.36 18.59
N ASP A 199 17.87 -2.81 19.80
CA ASP A 199 17.93 -3.53 21.07
C ASP A 199 16.63 -4.27 21.42
N GLN A 200 15.48 -3.80 20.91
CA GLN A 200 14.17 -4.43 21.11
C GLN A 200 13.93 -5.61 20.15
N ILE A 201 14.59 -5.62 19.00
CA ILE A 201 14.46 -6.68 17.98
C ILE A 201 15.70 -7.57 17.93
N ASN A 202 15.56 -8.79 17.41
CA ASN A 202 16.70 -9.63 17.09
C ASN A 202 17.14 -9.39 15.64
N CYS A 203 18.18 -8.56 15.47
CA CYS A 203 18.70 -8.16 14.16
C CYS A 203 19.28 -9.32 13.32
N ALA A 204 19.56 -10.48 13.92
CA ALA A 204 20.04 -11.65 13.18
C ALA A 204 18.98 -12.29 12.27
N TYR A 205 17.70 -11.98 12.51
CA TYR A 205 16.58 -12.52 11.73
C TYR A 205 15.88 -11.40 10.97
N THR A 206 15.62 -11.58 9.68
CA THR A 206 14.97 -10.56 8.83
C THR A 206 13.73 -11.10 8.13
N GLY A 207 12.74 -10.23 7.89
CA GLY A 207 11.53 -10.56 7.12
C GLY A 207 10.50 -11.40 7.90
N THR A 208 9.45 -11.82 7.19
CA THR A 208 8.24 -12.40 7.80
C THR A 208 8.37 -13.87 8.22
N LYS A 209 9.29 -14.64 7.62
CA LYS A 209 9.44 -16.08 7.88
C LYS A 209 9.90 -16.40 9.29
N LEU A 210 10.63 -15.46 9.91
CA LEU A 210 11.19 -15.60 11.25
C LEU A 210 10.70 -14.48 12.16
N PHE A 211 9.47 -14.01 11.91
CA PHE A 211 8.80 -12.96 12.69
C PHE A 211 8.87 -13.23 14.19
N GLU A 212 8.56 -14.46 14.60
CA GLU A 212 8.54 -14.85 15.99
C GLU A 212 9.91 -14.65 16.62
N LYS A 213 10.96 -15.18 15.97
CA LYS A 213 12.33 -15.04 16.46
C LYS A 213 12.83 -13.59 16.43
N ARG A 214 12.42 -12.80 15.45
CA ARG A 214 12.81 -11.40 15.30
C ARG A 214 12.23 -10.53 16.41
N PHE A 215 10.95 -10.70 16.73
CA PHE A 215 10.25 -9.90 17.74
C PHE A 215 10.14 -10.57 19.11
N GLY A 216 10.83 -11.71 19.30
CA GLY A 216 10.92 -12.43 20.58
C GLY A 216 9.65 -13.14 21.02
N PHE A 217 8.81 -13.57 20.07
CA PHE A 217 7.75 -14.53 20.31
C PHE A 217 8.28 -15.97 20.28
N LEU A 218 7.56 -16.87 20.95
CA LEU A 218 7.80 -18.31 20.86
C LEU A 218 7.34 -18.83 19.48
N SER A 219 8.24 -19.53 18.81
CA SER A 219 7.90 -20.30 17.62
C SER A 219 7.09 -21.54 18.02
N LYS A 220 6.18 -21.98 17.15
CA LYS A 220 5.43 -23.23 17.38
C LYS A 220 6.42 -24.38 17.61
N PRO A 221 6.32 -25.12 18.72
CA PRO A 221 7.24 -26.22 18.98
C PRO A 221 7.02 -27.33 17.95
N THR A 222 8.11 -27.99 17.57
CA THR A 222 8.03 -29.23 16.79
C THR A 222 7.39 -30.29 17.67
N MET A 223 6.32 -30.92 17.19
CA MET A 223 5.61 -31.96 17.92
C MET A 223 5.93 -33.32 17.33
N VAL A 224 6.11 -34.32 18.18
CA VAL A 224 6.23 -35.73 17.80
C VAL A 224 4.98 -36.44 18.30
N ARG A 225 4.21 -37.01 17.38
CA ARG A 225 3.13 -37.93 17.71
C ARG A 225 3.67 -39.34 17.60
N PHE A 226 3.44 -40.14 18.63
CA PHE A 226 3.83 -41.53 18.63
C PHE A 226 2.79 -42.37 19.38
N ARG A 227 2.78 -43.65 19.08
CA ARG A 227 1.87 -44.62 19.67
C ARG A 227 2.67 -45.74 20.34
N MET A 228 2.29 -46.08 21.56
CA MET A 228 2.77 -47.29 22.23
C MET A 228 2.09 -48.50 21.60
N LEU A 229 2.89 -49.38 21.01
CA LEU A 229 2.41 -50.62 20.40
C LEU A 229 2.31 -51.78 21.39
N ASP A 230 3.08 -51.73 22.48
CA ASP A 230 2.92 -52.64 23.60
C ASP A 230 1.76 -52.18 24.48
N SER A 231 0.71 -52.99 24.59
CA SER A 231 -0.50 -52.69 25.36
C SER A 231 -0.24 -52.58 26.87
N ARG A 232 0.93 -53.02 27.36
CA ARG A 232 1.34 -52.88 28.77
C ARG A 232 2.02 -51.54 29.06
N GLN A 233 2.40 -50.80 28.03
CA GLN A 233 3.12 -49.53 28.15
C GLN A 233 2.18 -48.37 27.84
N THR A 234 2.20 -47.33 28.68
CA THR A 234 1.45 -46.09 28.45
C THR A 234 2.26 -44.89 28.95
N VAL A 235 1.99 -43.72 28.38
CA VAL A 235 2.48 -42.44 28.91
C VAL A 235 1.36 -41.86 29.76
N GLY A 236 1.46 -41.98 31.08
CA GLY A 236 0.43 -41.47 32.00
C GLY A 236 -0.97 -42.05 31.75
N GLY A 237 -1.07 -43.31 31.27
CA GLY A 237 -2.33 -43.97 30.92
C GLY A 237 -2.77 -43.80 29.46
N TYR A 238 -2.06 -43.00 28.65
CA TYR A 238 -2.36 -42.81 27.23
C TYR A 238 -1.48 -43.69 26.34
N SER A 239 -2.07 -44.28 25.29
CA SER A 239 -1.37 -45.12 24.31
C SER A 239 -1.00 -44.39 23.01
N ASP A 240 -1.66 -43.25 22.69
CA ASP A 240 -1.39 -42.40 21.53
C ASP A 240 -1.25 -40.96 22.05
N VAL A 241 -0.06 -40.41 21.94
CA VAL A 241 0.28 -39.10 22.53
C VAL A 241 1.05 -38.23 21.55
N MET A 242 0.93 -36.92 21.73
CA MET A 242 1.70 -35.92 21.01
C MET A 242 2.42 -35.05 22.02
N VAL A 243 3.75 -35.06 21.97
CA VAL A 243 4.62 -34.29 22.88
C VAL A 243 5.57 -33.42 22.06
N ARG A 244 6.28 -32.50 22.69
CA ARG A 244 7.27 -31.70 21.97
C ARG A 244 8.52 -32.54 21.67
N ALA A 245 9.13 -32.29 20.52
CA ALA A 245 10.27 -33.05 20.04
C ALA A 245 11.50 -32.93 20.95
N ASP A 246 11.75 -31.74 21.50
CA ASP A 246 12.83 -31.50 22.46
C ASP A 246 12.61 -32.30 23.75
N GLU A 247 11.39 -32.32 24.26
CA GLU A 247 11.01 -33.12 25.43
C GLU A 247 11.11 -34.63 25.14
N PHE A 248 10.67 -35.07 23.94
CA PHE A 248 10.78 -36.47 23.51
C PHE A 248 12.23 -36.96 23.49
N CYS A 249 13.16 -36.13 22.98
CA CYS A 249 14.59 -36.45 22.92
C CYS A 249 15.30 -36.37 24.28
N ALA A 250 14.81 -35.55 25.19
CA ALA A 250 15.41 -35.36 26.52
C ALA A 250 15.12 -36.51 27.48
N ILE A 251 14.02 -37.26 27.27
CA ILE A 251 13.64 -38.38 28.12
C ILE A 251 14.27 -39.67 27.57
N PRO A 252 15.09 -40.39 28.36
CA PRO A 252 15.56 -41.71 27.98
C PRO A 252 14.36 -42.66 27.87
N GLN A 253 14.04 -43.09 26.65
CA GLN A 253 12.96 -44.06 26.46
C GLN A 253 13.56 -45.45 26.34
N ALA A 254 13.08 -46.39 27.16
CA ALA A 254 13.45 -47.80 27.07
C ALA A 254 12.72 -48.47 25.87
N ILE A 255 12.97 -47.97 24.66
CA ILE A 255 12.37 -48.47 23.42
C ILE A 255 13.37 -49.39 22.72
N GLY A 256 12.96 -50.63 22.46
CA GLY A 256 13.75 -51.58 21.68
C GLY A 256 13.60 -51.42 20.16
N THR A 257 12.39 -51.09 19.69
CA THR A 257 12.08 -51.01 18.26
C THR A 257 11.13 -49.84 17.97
N VAL A 258 11.47 -49.03 16.95
CA VAL A 258 10.64 -47.93 16.46
C VAL A 258 10.18 -48.25 15.04
N PHE A 259 8.88 -48.10 14.79
CA PHE A 259 8.31 -48.18 13.45
C PHE A 259 7.98 -46.76 12.98
N VAL A 260 8.55 -46.35 11.84
CA VAL A 260 8.26 -45.06 11.20
C VAL A 260 7.39 -45.32 9.98
N THR A 261 6.21 -44.70 9.95
CA THR A 261 5.23 -44.78 8.85
C THR A 261 5.02 -43.41 8.23
#